data_AF-A0A8S3RM30-F1
#
_entry.id   AF-A0A8S3RM30-F1
#
_cell.length_a   1.000
_cell.length_b   1.000
_cell.length_c   1.000
_cell.angle_alpha   90.00
_cell.angle_beta   90.00
_cell.angle_gamma   90.00
#
_symmetry.space_group_name_H-M   'P 1'
#
loop_
_entity.id
_entity.type
_entity.pdbx_description
1 polymer ?
#
loop_
_entity_poly.entity_id
_entity_poly.type
_entity_poly.pdbx_seq_one_letter_code
_entity_poly.pdbx_strand_id
1 'polypeptide(L)'
;MATNMTKEEDNFLRIVYLNYRVGTTALRRYFDSVHPNLQSVFSSPSNKAILSDLHKPPRGQRKILYQEQWNTLYPSSGSPVVSSADLDVTLMVCLLRNLPPYVSPPASGFDALPLSNDLSHGAHIARIKYYKNFIVSHSKDGKLSDTVCNRIWIDLEMAIQGLGNQQDVIDAAGAKCKFWTTTHLRTFKYWF
;
A
#
# COMPACT_ATOMS: atom_id res chain seq x y z
N MET A 1 7.53 -19.82 -25.50
CA MET A 1 6.86 -18.77 -26.30
C MET A 1 6.96 -17.47 -25.53
N ALA A 2 7.68 -16.48 -26.06
CA ALA A 2 7.61 -15.12 -25.54
C ALA A 2 6.19 -14.61 -25.82
N THR A 3 5.44 -14.28 -24.78
CA THR A 3 4.19 -13.54 -24.94
C THR A 3 4.54 -12.19 -25.57
N ASN A 4 4.08 -11.94 -26.80
CA ASN A 4 4.16 -10.62 -27.43
C ASN A 4 3.29 -9.65 -26.63
N MET A 5 3.89 -9.04 -25.61
CA MET A 5 3.29 -8.04 -24.77
C MET A 5 3.36 -6.70 -25.47
N THR A 6 2.25 -5.98 -25.52
CA THR A 6 2.23 -4.60 -26.01
C THR A 6 2.98 -3.69 -25.05
N LYS A 7 3.48 -2.54 -25.54
CA LYS A 7 4.12 -1.55 -24.67
C LYS A 7 3.21 -1.07 -23.54
N GLU A 8 1.91 -0.94 -23.81
CA GLU A 8 0.94 -0.50 -22.80
C GLU A 8 0.72 -1.54 -21.70
N GLU A 9 0.75 -2.84 -22.05
CA GLU A 9 0.70 -3.93 -21.08
C GLU A 9 1.98 -3.96 -20.21
N ASP A 10 3.15 -3.78 -20.84
CA ASP A 10 4.42 -3.66 -20.11
C ASP A 10 4.40 -2.48 -19.12
N ASN A 11 3.92 -1.32 -19.57
CA ASN A 11 3.72 -0.14 -18.73
C ASN A 11 2.82 -0.41 -17.53
N PHE A 12 1.69 -1.11 -17.73
CA PHE A 12 0.83 -1.48 -16.62
C PHE A 12 1.56 -2.37 -15.61
N LEU A 13 2.22 -3.43 -16.07
CA LEU A 13 2.96 -4.35 -15.19
C LEU A 13 4.10 -3.67 -14.43
N ARG A 14 4.76 -2.68 -15.03
CA ARG A 14 5.76 -1.83 -14.37
C ARG A 14 5.17 -1.11 -13.16
N ILE A 15 4.01 -0.48 -13.33
CA ILE A 15 3.31 0.22 -12.24
C ILE A 15 2.80 -0.75 -11.18
N VAL A 16 2.26 -1.90 -11.60
CA VAL A 16 1.85 -2.98 -10.69
C VAL A 16 3.02 -3.42 -9.81
N TYR A 17 4.16 -3.73 -10.42
CA TYR A 17 5.35 -4.13 -9.68
C TYR A 17 5.86 -3.03 -8.76
N LEU A 18 6.00 -1.80 -9.28
CA LEU A 18 6.52 -0.67 -8.52
C LEU A 18 5.66 -0.41 -7.28
N ASN A 19 4.33 -0.40 -7.41
CA ASN A 19 3.43 -0.14 -6.29
C ASN A 19 3.36 -1.32 -5.31
N TYR A 20 3.03 -2.52 -5.78
CA TYR A 20 2.74 -3.66 -4.91
C TYR A 20 4.00 -4.26 -4.26
N ARG A 21 5.17 -4.15 -4.89
CA ARG A 21 6.43 -4.66 -4.32
C ARG A 21 7.20 -3.55 -3.63
N VAL A 22 7.62 -2.54 -4.38
CA VAL A 22 8.54 -1.52 -3.87
C VAL A 22 7.80 -0.53 -2.97
N GLY A 23 6.67 0.00 -3.43
CA GLY A 23 5.80 0.88 -2.65
C GLY A 23 5.34 0.26 -1.34
N THR A 24 4.84 -0.98 -1.37
CA THR A 24 4.47 -1.72 -0.15
C THR A 24 5.65 -1.90 0.81
N THR A 25 6.85 -2.15 0.29
CA THR A 25 8.06 -2.34 1.13
C THR A 25 8.47 -1.03 1.80
N ALA A 26 8.51 0.07 1.04
CA ALA A 26 8.80 1.39 1.58
C ALA A 26 7.76 1.81 2.64
N LEU A 27 6.46 1.63 2.35
CA LEU A 27 5.39 1.90 3.32
C LEU A 27 5.54 1.05 4.58
N ARG A 28 5.87 -0.24 4.45
CA ARG A 28 6.05 -1.14 5.59
C ARG A 28 7.23 -0.71 6.47
N ARG A 29 8.35 -0.30 5.87
CA ARG A 29 9.49 0.23 6.62
C ARG A 29 9.12 1.48 7.42
N TYR A 30 8.43 2.42 6.78
CA TYR A 30 7.92 3.60 7.49
C TYR A 30 6.96 3.19 8.61
N PHE A 31 6.03 2.27 8.34
CA PHE A 31 5.10 1.73 9.33
C PHE A 31 5.82 1.14 10.55
N ASP A 32 6.84 0.31 10.34
CA ASP A 32 7.64 -0.31 11.40
C ASP A 32 8.41 0.75 12.22
N SER A 33 8.81 1.87 11.60
CA SER A 33 9.44 2.97 12.33
C SER A 33 8.46 3.73 13.24
N VAL A 34 7.19 3.83 12.85
CA VAL A 34 6.12 4.48 13.62
C VAL A 34 5.58 3.54 14.71
N HIS A 35 5.50 2.24 14.43
CA HIS A 35 4.97 1.22 15.33
C HIS A 35 5.95 0.04 15.51
N PRO A 36 7.11 0.26 16.16
CA PRO A 36 8.15 -0.77 16.28
C PRO A 36 7.74 -1.98 17.14
N ASN A 37 6.72 -1.83 17.98
CA ASN A 37 6.18 -2.91 18.82
C ASN A 37 4.67 -3.08 18.58
N LEU A 38 4.32 -3.75 17.48
CA LEU A 38 2.92 -3.99 17.11
C LEU A 38 2.14 -4.76 18.17
N GLN A 39 2.79 -5.70 18.86
CA GLN A 39 2.12 -6.46 19.90
C GLN A 39 1.64 -5.55 21.04
N SER A 40 2.47 -4.58 21.44
CA SER A 40 2.06 -3.55 22.41
C SER A 40 0.93 -2.67 21.87
N VAL A 41 1.01 -2.26 20.59
CA VAL A 41 -0.02 -1.45 19.93
C VAL A 41 -1.38 -2.15 19.97
N PHE A 42 -1.46 -3.45 19.67
CA PHE A 42 -2.71 -4.21 19.67
C PHE A 42 -3.15 -4.70 21.05
N SER A 43 -2.23 -4.84 22.01
CA SER A 43 -2.58 -5.19 23.40
C SER A 43 -3.15 -4.00 24.19
N SER A 44 -2.94 -2.77 23.72
CA SER A 44 -3.47 -1.56 24.36
C SER A 44 -5.01 -1.51 24.31
N PRO A 45 -5.70 -1.43 25.47
CA PRO A 45 -7.17 -1.35 25.50
C PRO A 45 -7.74 -0.14 24.75
N SER A 46 -7.06 1.02 24.78
CA SER A 46 -7.49 2.22 24.07
C SER A 46 -7.40 2.03 22.55
N ASN A 47 -6.31 1.44 22.07
CA ASN A 47 -6.14 1.17 20.63
C ASN A 47 -7.13 0.10 20.15
N LYS A 48 -7.39 -0.91 20.97
CA LYS A 48 -8.40 -1.94 20.69
C LYS A 48 -9.80 -1.35 20.60
N ALA A 49 -10.14 -0.39 21.46
CA ALA A 49 -11.42 0.32 21.38
C ALA A 49 -11.57 1.06 20.05
N ILE A 50 -10.55 1.83 19.64
CA ILE A 50 -10.53 2.53 18.34
C ILE A 50 -10.74 1.54 17.18
N LEU A 51 -9.99 0.44 17.15
CA LEU A 51 -10.11 -0.57 16.09
C LEU A 51 -11.48 -1.26 16.12
N SER A 52 -12.06 -1.48 17.31
CA SER A 52 -13.39 -2.06 17.45
C SER A 52 -14.45 -1.15 16.86
N ASP A 53 -14.36 0.17 17.07
CA ASP A 53 -15.28 1.15 16.48
C ASP A 53 -15.16 1.19 14.95
N LEU A 54 -13.95 1.02 14.40
CA LEU A 54 -13.75 0.93 12.95
C LEU A 54 -14.31 -0.37 12.34
N HIS A 55 -14.42 -1.43 13.14
CA HIS A 55 -14.90 -2.75 12.71
C HIS A 55 -16.42 -2.93 12.92
N LYS A 56 -16.97 -2.39 14.00
CA LYS A 56 -18.39 -2.40 14.36
C LYS A 56 -18.84 -0.97 14.67
N PRO A 57 -18.87 -0.09 13.65
CA PRO A 57 -19.22 1.30 13.87
C PRO A 57 -20.70 1.45 14.23
N PRO A 58 -21.07 2.59 14.85
CA PRO A 58 -22.47 2.95 15.07
C PRO A 58 -23.30 2.92 13.78
N ARG A 59 -24.62 2.74 13.93
CA ARG A 59 -25.55 2.69 12.79
C ARG A 59 -25.45 3.97 11.95
N GLY A 60 -25.31 3.81 10.64
CA GLY A 60 -25.18 4.93 9.70
C GLY A 60 -23.73 5.35 9.39
N GLN A 61 -22.73 4.84 10.13
CA GLN A 61 -21.33 5.05 9.80
C GLN A 61 -20.76 3.94 8.91
N ARG A 62 -19.81 4.31 8.07
CA ARG A 62 -19.14 3.36 7.16
C ARG A 62 -18.20 2.46 7.94
N LYS A 63 -18.33 1.15 7.74
CA LYS A 63 -17.36 0.15 8.22
C LYS A 63 -16.03 0.32 7.49
N ILE A 64 -14.95 0.46 8.27
CA ILE A 64 -13.59 0.67 7.75
C ILE A 64 -12.78 -0.64 7.80
N LEU A 65 -12.91 -1.41 8.90
CA LEU A 65 -12.24 -2.70 9.06
C LEU A 65 -13.20 -3.86 8.81
N TYR A 66 -12.95 -4.65 7.77
CA TYR A 66 -13.74 -5.85 7.48
C TYR A 66 -13.35 -7.02 8.40
N GLN A 67 -14.16 -8.10 8.40
CA GLN A 67 -13.94 -9.24 9.30
C GLN A 67 -12.58 -9.91 9.08
N GLU A 68 -12.14 -10.02 7.83
CA GLU A 68 -10.83 -10.60 7.49
C GLU A 68 -9.67 -9.78 8.07
N GLN A 69 -9.74 -8.46 7.95
CA GLN A 69 -8.75 -7.55 8.54
C GLN A 69 -8.78 -7.62 10.06
N TRP A 70 -9.98 -7.69 10.66
CA TRP A 70 -10.10 -7.87 12.11
C TRP A 70 -9.47 -9.18 12.59
N ASN A 71 -9.71 -10.28 11.88
CA ASN A 71 -9.13 -11.58 12.20
C ASN A 71 -7.60 -11.59 12.00
N THR A 72 -7.07 -10.72 11.13
CA THR A 72 -5.61 -10.51 10.99
C THR A 72 -5.04 -9.81 12.22
N LEU A 73 -5.72 -8.77 12.72
CA LEU A 73 -5.27 -8.00 13.90
C LEU A 73 -5.49 -8.75 15.22
N TYR A 74 -6.57 -9.52 15.33
CA TYR A 74 -6.96 -10.28 16.52
C TYR A 74 -7.27 -11.72 16.13
N PRO A 75 -6.22 -12.53 15.85
CA PRO A 75 -6.40 -13.90 15.43
C PRO A 75 -6.88 -14.80 16.59
N SER A 76 -7.38 -15.98 16.25
CA SER A 76 -7.82 -16.99 17.22
C SER A 76 -6.66 -17.42 18.14
N SER A 77 -7.00 -17.87 19.34
CA SER A 77 -6.01 -18.41 20.29
C SER A 77 -5.19 -19.53 19.64
N GLY A 78 -3.86 -19.45 19.74
CA GLY A 78 -2.92 -20.39 19.15
C GLY A 78 -2.44 -20.05 17.73
N SER A 79 -2.96 -19.00 17.10
CA SER A 79 -2.40 -18.48 15.85
C SER A 79 -1.06 -17.77 16.08
N PRO A 80 -0.19 -17.70 15.05
CA PRO A 80 1.04 -16.91 15.11
C PRO A 80 0.79 -15.44 15.47
N VAL A 81 1.78 -14.82 16.11
CA VAL A 81 1.75 -13.39 16.41
C VAL A 81 1.77 -12.59 15.10
N VAL A 82 0.87 -11.62 15.00
CA VAL A 82 0.78 -10.73 13.83
C VAL A 82 2.03 -9.86 13.71
N SER A 83 2.56 -9.78 12.50
CA SER A 83 3.69 -8.93 12.12
C SER A 83 3.26 -7.93 11.04
N SER A 84 4.10 -6.92 10.76
CA SER A 84 3.83 -5.99 9.66
C SER A 84 3.83 -6.65 8.29
N ALA A 85 4.48 -7.81 8.14
CA ALA A 85 4.46 -8.60 6.91
C ALA A 85 3.07 -9.17 6.58
N ASP A 86 2.23 -9.37 7.60
CA ASP A 86 0.85 -9.86 7.47
C ASP A 86 -0.14 -8.73 7.10
N LEU A 87 0.31 -7.48 7.14
CA LEU A 87 -0.51 -6.31 6.88
C LEU A 87 -0.41 -5.90 5.40
N ASP A 88 -1.57 -5.80 4.75
CA ASP A 88 -1.67 -5.19 3.43
C ASP A 88 -1.59 -3.65 3.50
N VAL A 89 -1.40 -3.00 2.35
CA VAL A 89 -1.30 -1.53 2.25
C VAL A 89 -2.51 -0.85 2.89
N THR A 90 -3.72 -1.36 2.65
CA THR A 90 -4.95 -0.75 3.16
C THR A 90 -4.99 -0.79 4.68
N LEU A 91 -4.59 -1.91 5.28
CA LEU A 91 -4.54 -2.11 6.72
C LEU A 91 -3.43 -1.26 7.36
N MET A 92 -2.23 -1.23 6.78
CA MET A 92 -1.15 -0.35 7.26
C MET A 92 -1.58 1.13 7.27
N VAL A 93 -2.19 1.62 6.20
CA VAL A 93 -2.70 3.01 6.15
C VAL A 93 -3.81 3.23 7.19
N CYS A 94 -4.69 2.25 7.38
CA CYS A 94 -5.75 2.33 8.38
C CYS A 94 -5.19 2.47 9.80
N LEU A 95 -4.13 1.74 10.13
CA LEU A 95 -3.49 1.81 11.44
C LEU A 95 -2.77 3.15 11.62
N LEU A 96 -1.96 3.59 10.65
CA LEU A 96 -1.20 4.85 10.72
C LEU A 96 -2.07 6.09 10.92
N ARG A 97 -3.28 6.10 10.37
CA ARG A 97 -4.19 7.26 10.46
C ARG A 97 -5.07 7.26 11.71
N ASN A 98 -5.22 6.11 12.39
CA ASN A 98 -6.17 5.96 13.49
C ASN A 98 -5.52 5.65 14.85
N LEU A 99 -4.29 5.11 14.88
CA LEU A 99 -3.61 4.74 16.12
C LEU A 99 -2.45 5.70 16.44
N PRO A 100 -2.15 5.92 17.74
CA PRO A 100 -0.99 6.69 18.15
C PRO A 100 0.33 5.87 18.03
N PRO A 101 1.46 6.50 17.66
CA PRO A 101 1.56 7.86 17.11
C PRO A 101 0.93 7.93 15.71
N TYR A 102 0.07 8.93 15.49
CA TYR A 102 -0.69 9.07 14.25
C TYR A 102 0.08 9.84 13.18
N VAL A 103 -0.15 9.49 11.92
CA VAL A 103 0.35 10.23 10.77
C VAL A 103 -0.69 11.25 10.32
N SER A 104 -0.30 12.52 10.25
CA SER A 104 -1.19 13.58 9.76
C SER A 104 -1.59 13.35 8.29
N PRO A 105 -2.88 13.54 7.94
CA PRO A 105 -3.31 13.44 6.56
C PRO A 105 -2.77 14.62 5.72
N PRO A 106 -2.60 14.43 4.41
CA PRO A 106 -2.47 15.56 3.50
C PRO A 106 -3.78 16.36 3.46
N ALA A 107 -3.78 17.57 2.89
CA ALA A 107 -4.97 18.41 2.81
C ALA A 107 -6.17 17.73 2.10
N SER A 108 -5.89 16.83 1.16
CA SER A 108 -6.88 16.04 0.43
C SER A 108 -7.38 14.79 1.19
N GLY A 109 -6.81 14.50 2.36
CA GLY A 109 -7.01 13.22 3.06
C GLY A 109 -6.31 12.03 2.39
N PHE A 110 -6.38 10.86 3.04
CA PHE A 110 -5.74 9.63 2.57
C PHE A 110 -6.46 8.91 1.41
N ASP A 111 -7.66 9.39 1.04
CA ASP A 111 -8.54 8.73 0.06
C ASP A 111 -8.53 9.41 -1.32
N ALA A 112 -7.78 10.51 -1.48
CA ALA A 112 -7.60 11.23 -2.74
C ALA A 112 -6.11 11.40 -3.08
N LEU A 113 -5.80 11.58 -4.36
CA LEU A 113 -4.43 11.87 -4.81
C LEU A 113 -4.03 13.27 -4.30
N PRO A 114 -2.94 13.39 -3.51
CA PRO A 114 -2.48 14.68 -3.00
C PRO A 114 -1.83 15.53 -4.11
N LEU A 115 -1.55 16.79 -3.79
CA LEU A 115 -0.80 17.68 -4.68
C LEU A 115 0.61 17.13 -4.92
N SER A 116 1.10 17.28 -6.15
CA SER A 116 2.41 16.73 -6.55
C SER A 116 3.58 17.28 -5.73
N ASN A 117 3.47 18.51 -5.21
CA ASN A 117 4.49 19.16 -4.39
C ASN A 117 4.34 18.91 -2.88
N ASP A 118 3.33 18.16 -2.43
CA ASP A 118 3.19 17.78 -1.02
C ASP A 118 4.11 16.59 -0.71
N LEU A 119 5.21 16.86 0.00
CA LEU A 119 6.26 15.91 0.37
C LEU A 119 6.10 15.39 1.81
N SER A 120 4.92 15.56 2.42
CA SER A 120 4.67 15.00 3.74
C SER A 120 4.57 13.46 3.69
N HIS A 121 4.90 12.79 4.79
CA HIS A 121 4.71 11.33 4.92
C HIS A 121 3.25 10.94 4.64
N GLY A 122 2.29 11.73 5.13
CA GLY A 122 0.86 11.53 4.85
C GLY A 122 0.55 11.54 3.35
N ALA A 123 1.13 12.47 2.59
CA ALA A 123 0.96 12.54 1.15
C ALA A 123 1.63 11.36 0.42
N HIS A 124 2.80 10.91 0.85
CA HIS A 124 3.44 9.73 0.25
C HIS A 124 2.63 8.44 0.49
N ILE A 125 2.10 8.27 1.70
CA ILE A 125 1.19 7.16 2.05
C ILE A 125 -0.08 7.22 1.18
N ALA A 126 -0.67 8.42 1.03
CA ALA A 126 -1.85 8.62 0.21
C ALA A 126 -1.59 8.27 -1.28
N ARG A 127 -0.43 8.65 -1.85
CA ARG A 127 -0.05 8.28 -3.23
C ARG A 127 0.02 6.77 -3.43
N ILE A 128 0.72 6.04 -2.55
CA ILE A 128 0.84 4.57 -2.65
C ILE A 128 -0.54 3.91 -2.61
N LYS A 129 -1.38 4.32 -1.66
CA LYS A 129 -2.75 3.80 -1.52
C LYS A 129 -3.64 4.15 -2.71
N TYR A 130 -3.55 5.38 -3.21
CA TYR A 130 -4.32 5.84 -4.36
C TYR A 130 -3.98 5.00 -5.60
N TYR A 131 -2.70 4.81 -5.89
CA TYR A 131 -2.29 4.04 -7.07
C TYR A 131 -2.60 2.55 -6.95
N LYS A 132 -2.60 1.96 -5.75
CA LYS A 132 -3.15 0.61 -5.55
C LYS A 132 -4.59 0.51 -6.03
N ASN A 133 -5.45 1.46 -5.63
CA ASN A 133 -6.84 1.48 -6.04
C ASN A 133 -7.00 1.72 -7.55
N PHE A 134 -6.20 2.62 -8.12
CA PHE A 134 -6.15 2.87 -9.56
C PHE A 134 -5.76 1.59 -10.34
N ILE A 135 -4.74 0.88 -9.87
CA ILE A 135 -4.26 -0.36 -10.48
C ILE A 135 -5.38 -1.40 -10.50
N VAL A 136 -6.09 -1.60 -9.38
CA VAL A 136 -7.22 -2.53 -9.30
C VAL A 136 -8.34 -2.15 -10.27
N SER A 137 -8.69 -0.87 -10.37
CA SER A 137 -9.76 -0.42 -11.27
C SER A 137 -9.40 -0.56 -12.76
N HIS A 138 -8.12 -0.59 -13.11
CA HIS A 138 -7.63 -0.75 -14.49
C HIS A 138 -7.13 -2.16 -14.82
N SER A 139 -7.33 -3.12 -13.90
CA SER A 139 -6.83 -4.49 -14.04
C SER A 139 -7.43 -5.25 -15.22
N LYS A 140 -8.68 -4.95 -15.60
CA LYS A 140 -9.36 -5.58 -16.75
C LYS A 140 -8.72 -5.24 -18.08
N ASP A 141 -8.34 -3.97 -18.26
CA ASP A 141 -7.70 -3.51 -19.49
C ASP A 141 -6.21 -3.84 -19.48
N GLY A 142 -5.57 -3.76 -18.29
CA GLY A 142 -4.18 -4.14 -18.08
C GLY A 142 -3.20 -3.33 -18.94
N LYS A 143 -3.58 -2.11 -19.34
CA LYS A 143 -2.86 -1.27 -20.31
C LYS A 143 -2.75 0.16 -19.82
N LEU A 144 -1.58 0.77 -19.97
CA LEU A 144 -1.35 2.19 -19.71
C LEU A 144 -0.54 2.83 -20.84
N SER A 145 -0.98 4.00 -21.30
CA SER A 145 -0.18 4.83 -22.19
C SER A 145 1.12 5.28 -21.52
N ASP A 146 2.13 5.61 -22.31
CA ASP A 146 3.43 6.09 -21.81
C ASP A 146 3.28 7.32 -20.91
N THR A 147 2.40 8.26 -21.28
CA THR A 147 2.14 9.48 -20.52
C THR A 147 1.59 9.17 -19.13
N VAL A 148 0.61 8.26 -19.04
CA VAL A 148 0.02 7.87 -17.76
C VAL A 148 1.03 7.08 -16.93
N CYS A 149 1.73 6.12 -17.55
CA CYS A 149 2.79 5.34 -16.91
C CYS A 149 3.86 6.25 -16.28
N ASN A 150 4.42 7.18 -17.05
CA ASN A 150 5.48 8.09 -16.58
C ASN A 150 5.01 8.98 -15.42
N ARG A 151 3.77 9.49 -15.48
CA ARG A 151 3.22 10.31 -14.40
C ARG A 151 3.10 9.51 -13.10
N ILE A 152 2.48 8.34 -13.15
CA ILE A 152 2.32 7.47 -11.97
C ILE A 152 3.67 7.04 -11.43
N TRP A 153 4.61 6.74 -12.34
CA TRP A 153 5.96 6.37 -11.97
C TRP A 153 6.65 7.45 -11.12
N ILE A 154 6.64 8.70 -11.57
CA ILE A 154 7.27 9.82 -10.85
C ILE A 154 6.65 9.99 -9.46
N ASP A 155 5.31 9.96 -9.38
CA ASP A 155 4.60 10.10 -8.10
C ASP A 155 4.90 8.94 -7.13
N LEU A 156 5.03 7.71 -7.63
CA LEU A 156 5.42 6.56 -6.83
C LEU A 156 6.90 6.57 -6.43
N GLU A 157 7.81 6.94 -7.33
CA GLU A 157 9.24 7.04 -7.05
C GLU A 157 9.49 8.06 -5.94
N MET A 158 8.81 9.22 -6.00
CA MET A 158 8.85 10.24 -4.95
C MET A 158 8.28 9.72 -3.61
N ALA A 159 7.15 8.99 -3.65
CA ALA A 159 6.58 8.41 -2.44
C ALA A 159 7.46 7.32 -1.80
N ILE A 160 8.10 6.51 -2.64
CA ILE A 160 9.07 5.49 -2.21
C ILE A 160 10.29 6.15 -1.58
N GLN A 161 10.82 7.21 -2.18
CA GLN A 161 11.94 7.98 -1.63
C GLN A 161 11.60 8.62 -0.27
N GLY A 162 10.38 9.15 -0.12
CA GLY A 162 9.96 9.82 1.11
C GLY A 162 9.58 8.89 2.28
N LEU A 163 9.39 7.59 2.03
CA LEU A 163 9.00 6.61 3.06
C LEU A 163 10.05 5.51 3.28
N GLY A 164 10.75 5.13 2.20
CA GLY A 164 11.70 4.04 2.19
C GLY A 164 13.13 4.49 2.47
N ASN A 165 14.07 3.59 2.21
CA ASN A 165 15.50 3.88 2.27
C ASN A 165 16.13 3.87 0.86
N GLN A 166 17.44 4.06 0.80
CA GLN A 166 18.19 4.06 -0.45
C GLN A 166 18.03 2.76 -1.27
N GLN A 167 17.86 1.60 -0.62
CA GLN A 167 17.64 0.34 -1.32
C GLN A 167 16.26 0.31 -2.00
N ASP A 168 15.22 0.87 -1.41
CA ASP A 168 13.89 0.93 -2.05
C ASP A 168 13.94 1.80 -3.32
N VAL A 169 14.77 2.86 -3.31
CA VAL A 169 15.01 3.71 -4.49
C VAL A 169 15.75 2.94 -5.59
N ILE A 170 16.76 2.14 -5.22
CA ILE A 170 17.48 1.28 -6.15
C ILE A 170 16.53 0.23 -6.75
N ASP A 171 15.69 -0.39 -5.93
CA ASP A 171 14.73 -1.40 -6.38
C ASP A 171 13.66 -0.79 -7.31
N ALA A 172 13.23 0.44 -7.03
CA ALA A 172 12.37 1.22 -7.93
C ALA A 172 13.07 1.46 -9.27
N ALA A 173 14.33 1.94 -9.27
CA ALA A 173 15.09 2.14 -10.50
C ALA A 173 15.25 0.84 -11.30
N GLY A 174 15.53 -0.28 -10.63
CA GLY A 174 15.64 -1.61 -11.25
C GLY A 174 14.34 -2.08 -11.92
N ALA A 175 13.17 -1.63 -11.44
CA ALA A 175 11.90 -1.92 -12.08
C ALA A 175 11.75 -1.27 -13.49
N LYS A 176 12.52 -0.22 -13.82
CA LYS A 176 12.55 0.37 -15.18
C LYS A 176 13.22 -0.54 -16.22
N CYS A 177 14.01 -1.52 -15.80
CA CYS A 177 14.73 -2.40 -16.73
C CYS A 177 14.27 -3.87 -16.62
N LYS A 178 13.15 -4.12 -15.93
CA LYS A 178 12.73 -5.47 -15.59
C LYS A 178 12.10 -6.20 -16.78
N PHE A 179 12.52 -7.45 -17.00
CA PHE A 179 11.87 -8.37 -17.91
C PHE A 179 10.87 -9.25 -17.14
N TRP A 180 9.63 -9.31 -17.63
CA TRP A 180 8.59 -10.12 -17.00
C TRP A 180 8.76 -11.59 -17.36
N THR A 181 8.92 -12.43 -16.34
CA THR A 181 8.91 -13.89 -16.52
C THR A 181 7.50 -14.43 -16.28
N THR A 182 7.23 -15.66 -16.71
CA THR A 182 5.97 -16.37 -16.41
C THR A 182 5.67 -16.44 -14.92
N THR A 183 6.69 -16.52 -14.07
CA THR A 183 6.55 -16.45 -12.61
C THR A 183 6.02 -15.09 -12.15
N HIS A 184 6.58 -13.98 -12.66
CA HIS A 184 6.08 -12.64 -12.34
C HIS A 184 4.61 -12.46 -12.72
N LEU A 185 4.25 -12.90 -13.93
CA LEU A 185 2.87 -12.83 -14.43
C LEU A 185 1.90 -13.66 -13.59
N ARG A 186 2.32 -14.83 -13.09
CA ARG A 186 1.52 -15.61 -12.15
C ARG A 186 1.33 -14.89 -10.82
N THR A 187 2.37 -14.24 -10.29
CA THR A 187 2.26 -13.49 -9.05
C THR A 187 1.29 -12.32 -9.16
N PHE A 188 1.29 -11.61 -10.30
CA PHE A 188 0.35 -10.51 -10.55
C PHE A 188 -1.12 -10.96 -10.52
N LYS A 189 -1.43 -12.19 -10.95
CA LYS A 189 -2.80 -12.74 -10.86
C LYS A 189 -3.33 -12.89 -9.43
N TYR A 190 -2.47 -12.84 -8.42
CA TYR A 190 -2.87 -12.87 -7.02
C TYR A 190 -2.95 -11.47 -6.39
N TRP A 191 -2.69 -10.42 -7.16
CA TRP A 191 -2.78 -9.02 -6.71
C TRP A 191 -4.07 -8.33 -7.17
N PHE A 192 -4.85 -9.03 -7.99
CA PHE A 192 -6.15 -8.68 -8.57
C PHE A 192 -7.14 -9.83 -8.35
#